data_AF-A0A919D4D5-F1
#
_entry.id   AF-A0A919D4D5-F1
#
_cell.length_a   1.000
_cell.length_b   1.000
_cell.length_c   1.000
_cell.angle_alpha   90.00
_cell.angle_beta   90.00
_cell.angle_gamma   90.00
#
_symmetry.space_group_name_H-M   'P 1'
#
loop_
_entity.id
_entity.type
_entity.pdbx_description
1 polymer ?
#
loop_
_entity_poly.entity_id
_entity_poly.type
_entity_poly.pdbx_seq_one_letter_code
_entity_poly.pdbx_strand_id
1 'polypeptide(L)'
;MARRDTLHRLVDGDRALLPDRACAILDRMSGLGFSPDYVSAQREALVLARALVPEGFDGFLIQLEHWREDAEWIDLTKRGWETEAWEPDDPRIDELASAMADHYLSNPALLGNPASLRAWANASTEYRLINSHREDQAPISALLTALTETKLRSAGVPVPRR
;
A
#
# COMPACT_ATOMS: atom_id res chain seq x y z
N MET A 1 24.42 22.61 10.58
CA MET A 1 23.99 21.30 10.03
C MET A 1 22.52 21.32 9.62
N ALA A 2 21.57 21.72 10.49
CA ALA A 2 20.12 21.69 10.20
C ALA A 2 19.60 22.38 8.90
N ARG A 3 20.26 23.43 8.40
CA ARG A 3 19.79 24.16 7.21
C ARG A 3 20.06 23.42 5.90
N ARG A 4 21.11 22.59 5.82
CA ARG A 4 21.40 21.76 4.64
C ARG A 4 20.44 20.57 4.55
N ASP A 5 20.07 19.98 5.69
CA ASP A 5 19.11 18.86 5.73
C ASP A 5 17.70 19.31 5.33
N THR A 6 17.28 20.52 5.72
CA THR A 6 16.00 21.10 5.26
C THR A 6 15.99 21.41 3.76
N LEU A 7 17.11 21.82 3.18
CA LEU A 7 17.21 22.08 1.74
C LEU A 7 17.22 20.76 0.92
N HIS A 8 17.85 19.69 1.42
CA HIS A 8 17.75 18.37 0.79
C HIS A 8 16.32 17.81 0.83
N ARG A 9 15.57 18.05 1.92
CA ARG A 9 14.14 17.68 2.02
C ARG A 9 13.22 18.43 1.07
N LEU A 10 13.61 19.62 0.60
CA LEU A 10 12.82 20.40 -0.37
C LEU A 10 13.11 20.00 -1.82
N VAL A 11 14.28 19.44 -2.11
CA VAL A 11 14.61 18.86 -3.44
C VAL A 11 13.85 17.55 -3.65
N ASP A 12 13.65 16.75 -2.59
CA ASP A 12 12.73 15.62 -2.55
C ASP A 12 11.37 16.06 -1.99
N GLY A 13 10.67 17.02 -2.63
CA GLY A 13 9.51 17.76 -2.08
C GLY A 13 8.47 17.00 -1.23
N ASP A 14 8.32 15.69 -1.43
CA ASP A 14 7.45 14.79 -0.65
C ASP A 14 8.04 14.30 0.69
N ARG A 15 9.37 14.27 0.85
CA ARG A 15 10.04 13.99 2.15
C ARG A 15 9.75 15.08 3.18
N ALA A 16 9.36 16.29 2.76
CA ALA A 16 8.86 17.32 3.66
C ALA A 16 7.43 17.02 4.16
N LEU A 17 6.66 16.23 3.41
CA LEU A 17 5.26 15.90 3.71
C LEU A 17 5.10 14.63 4.54
N LEU A 18 6.15 13.84 4.71
CA LEU A 18 6.13 12.57 5.45
C LEU A 18 7.00 12.64 6.71
N PRO A 19 6.64 11.98 7.82
CA PRO A 19 7.51 11.88 8.98
C PRO A 19 8.73 11.00 8.65
N ASP A 20 9.83 11.19 9.39
CA ASP A 20 11.07 10.42 9.19
C ASP A 20 10.85 8.90 9.19
N ARG A 21 9.89 8.42 10.00
CA ARG A 21 9.47 7.01 10.05
C ARG A 21 8.95 6.50 8.69
N ALA A 22 8.10 7.27 8.02
CA ALA A 22 7.57 6.91 6.70
C ALA A 22 8.68 6.96 5.64
N CYS A 23 9.58 7.94 5.72
CA CYS A 23 10.76 8.00 4.85
C CYS A 23 11.66 6.77 5.02
N ALA A 24 11.91 6.33 6.26
CA ALA A 24 12.71 5.14 6.55
C ALA A 24 12.05 3.84 6.01
N ILE A 25 10.72 3.75 5.99
CA ILE A 25 10.00 2.63 5.37
C ILE A 25 10.24 2.63 3.85
N LEU A 26 10.10 3.77 3.18
CA LEU A 26 10.33 3.90 1.74
C LEU A 26 11.77 3.56 1.36
N ASP A 27 12.75 4.05 2.13
CA ASP A 27 14.17 3.75 1.89
C ASP A 27 14.46 2.24 2.03
N ARG A 28 13.78 1.56 2.95
CA ARG A 28 13.90 0.10 3.12
C ARG A 28 13.23 -0.69 2.00
N MET A 29 12.12 -0.21 1.43
CA MET A 29 11.50 -0.86 0.26
C MET A 29 12.48 -0.93 -0.92
N SER A 30 13.22 0.15 -1.17
CA SER A 30 14.30 0.15 -2.17
C SER A 30 15.36 -0.93 -1.86
N GLY A 31 15.73 -1.10 -0.59
CA GLY A 31 16.67 -2.14 -0.14
C GLY A 31 16.14 -3.58 -0.27
N LEU A 32 14.82 -3.78 -0.34
CA LEU A 32 14.18 -5.07 -0.55
C LEU A 32 14.02 -5.41 -2.04
N GLY A 33 14.48 -4.54 -2.94
CA GLY A 33 14.43 -4.75 -4.40
C GLY A 33 13.07 -4.44 -5.02
N PHE A 34 12.27 -3.56 -4.41
CA PHE A 34 11.12 -2.97 -5.10
C PHE A 34 11.59 -1.98 -6.17
N SER A 35 10.81 -1.84 -7.25
CA SER A 35 11.14 -0.92 -8.34
C SER A 35 11.04 0.55 -7.87
N PRO A 36 11.80 1.48 -8.48
CA PRO A 36 11.68 2.90 -8.17
C PRO A 36 10.26 3.45 -8.35
N ASP A 37 9.54 2.95 -9.38
CA ASP A 37 8.18 3.37 -9.68
C ASP A 37 7.17 2.88 -8.62
N TYR A 38 7.36 1.66 -8.10
CA TYR A 38 6.59 1.15 -6.96
C TYR A 38 6.85 1.99 -5.70
N VAL A 39 8.12 2.29 -5.39
CA VAL A 39 8.46 3.11 -4.21
C VAL A 39 7.90 4.53 -4.36
N SER A 40 7.85 5.08 -5.57
CA SER A 40 7.18 6.35 -5.88
C SER A 40 5.67 6.26 -5.64
N ALA A 41 5.01 5.19 -6.11
CA ALA A 41 3.58 4.96 -5.85
C ALA A 41 3.26 4.90 -4.34
N GLN A 42 4.07 4.15 -3.60
CA GLN A 42 3.91 4.01 -2.15
C GLN A 42 4.11 5.34 -1.43
N ARG A 43 5.01 6.20 -1.92
CA ARG A 43 5.21 7.54 -1.38
C ARG A 43 3.97 8.42 -1.56
N GLU A 44 3.39 8.44 -2.75
CA GLU A 44 2.15 9.19 -3.02
C GLU A 44 1.00 8.70 -2.16
N ALA A 45 0.81 7.37 -2.06
CA ALA A 45 -0.19 6.77 -1.20
C ALA A 45 0.00 7.16 0.28
N LEU A 46 1.24 7.20 0.77
CA LEU A 46 1.56 7.66 2.13
C LEU A 46 1.24 9.14 2.35
N VAL A 47 1.53 10.01 1.37
CA VAL A 47 1.21 11.44 1.47
C VAL A 47 -0.30 11.63 1.52
N LEU A 48 -1.05 10.94 0.67
CA LEU A 48 -2.51 10.97 0.66
C LEU A 48 -3.09 10.39 1.97
N ALA A 49 -2.59 9.26 2.45
CA ALA A 49 -3.02 8.67 3.72
C ALA A 49 -2.81 9.64 4.90
N ARG A 50 -1.66 10.32 4.95
CA ARG A 50 -1.39 11.33 5.99
C ARG A 50 -2.33 12.52 5.91
N ALA A 51 -2.64 12.98 4.69
CA ALA A 51 -3.49 14.14 4.47
C ALA A 51 -4.98 13.86 4.74
N LEU A 52 -5.44 12.66 4.36
CA LEU A 52 -6.86 12.31 4.33
C LEU A 52 -7.32 11.51 5.55
N VAL A 53 -6.44 10.70 6.15
CA VAL A 53 -6.77 9.84 7.31
C VAL A 53 -5.68 9.96 8.39
N PRO A 54 -5.42 11.18 8.91
CA PRO A 54 -4.32 11.41 9.85
C PRO A 54 -4.43 10.55 11.13
N GLU A 55 -5.63 10.25 11.60
CA GLU A 55 -5.87 9.40 12.78
C GLU A 55 -5.52 7.93 12.52
N GLY A 56 -5.61 7.47 11.27
CA GLY A 56 -5.27 6.11 10.86
C GLY A 56 -3.80 5.94 10.44
N PHE A 57 -3.10 7.05 10.17
CA PHE A 57 -1.78 7.05 9.54
C PHE A 57 -0.72 6.33 10.37
N ASP A 58 -0.66 6.57 11.68
CA ASP A 58 0.34 5.93 12.55
C ASP A 58 0.15 4.40 12.63
N GLY A 59 -1.11 3.95 12.64
CA GLY A 59 -1.44 2.52 12.57
C GLY A 59 -1.08 1.91 11.22
N PHE A 60 -1.21 2.68 10.13
CA PHE A 60 -0.78 2.25 8.80
C PHE A 60 0.75 2.12 8.70
N LEU A 61 1.52 3.02 9.33
CA LEU A 61 2.98 2.86 9.40
C LEU A 61 3.41 1.61 10.17
N ILE A 62 2.73 1.29 11.28
CA ILE A 62 2.96 0.05 12.03
C ILE A 62 2.67 -1.18 11.15
N GLN A 63 1.61 -1.15 10.35
CA GLN A 63 1.27 -2.24 9.44
C GLN A 63 2.35 -2.44 8.36
N LEU A 64 2.81 -1.35 7.74
CA LEU A 64 3.90 -1.38 6.75
C LEU A 64 5.21 -1.94 7.33
N GLU A 65 5.48 -1.72 8.61
CA GLU A 65 6.66 -2.28 9.27
C GLU A 65 6.57 -3.80 9.45
N HIS A 66 5.37 -4.36 9.66
CA HIS A 66 5.18 -5.81 9.75
C HIS A 66 5.41 -6.50 8.40
N TRP A 67 4.95 -5.88 7.31
CA TRP A 67 5.14 -6.40 5.94
C TRP A 67 6.62 -6.63 5.59
N ARG A 68 7.53 -5.87 6.22
CA ARG A 68 8.98 -6.00 6.02
C ARG A 68 9.53 -7.36 6.45
N GLU A 69 8.91 -8.01 7.42
CA GLU A 69 9.38 -9.28 7.98
C GLU A 69 8.77 -10.49 7.27
N ASP A 70 7.90 -10.22 6.29
CA ASP A 70 7.10 -11.22 5.59
C ASP A 70 7.59 -11.39 4.16
N ALA A 71 8.44 -12.42 3.97
CA ALA A 71 9.02 -12.71 2.66
C ALA A 71 7.97 -13.09 1.61
N GLU A 72 6.87 -13.71 2.04
CA GLU A 72 5.77 -14.10 1.15
C GLU A 72 4.98 -12.88 0.69
N TRP A 73 4.69 -11.94 1.60
CA TRP A 73 4.09 -10.66 1.24
C TRP A 73 4.96 -9.88 0.23
N ILE A 74 6.28 -9.86 0.43
CA ILE A 74 7.23 -9.19 -0.47
C ILE A 74 7.19 -9.84 -1.87
N ASP A 75 7.20 -11.16 -1.96
CA ASP A 75 7.13 -11.89 -3.23
C ASP A 75 5.82 -11.60 -3.97
N LEU A 76 4.69 -11.75 -3.27
CA LEU A 76 3.35 -11.49 -3.83
C LEU A 76 3.22 -10.05 -4.34
N THR A 77 3.76 -9.08 -3.60
CA THR A 77 3.71 -7.66 -3.99
C THR A 77 4.56 -7.38 -5.22
N LYS A 78 5.75 -7.99 -5.34
CA LYS A 78 6.59 -7.87 -6.53
C LYS A 78 5.93 -8.48 -7.76
N ARG A 79 5.37 -9.68 -7.62
CA ARG A 79 4.57 -10.33 -8.68
C ARG A 79 3.37 -9.47 -9.06
N GLY A 80 2.74 -8.83 -8.07
CA GLY A 80 1.67 -7.84 -8.27
C GLY A 80 2.10 -6.70 -9.19
N TRP A 81 3.27 -6.12 -8.94
CA TRP A 81 3.82 -5.07 -9.79
C TRP A 81 4.16 -5.54 -11.21
N GLU A 82 4.64 -6.77 -11.35
CA GLU A 82 4.93 -7.37 -12.67
C GLU A 82 3.66 -7.66 -13.49
N THR A 83 2.48 -7.71 -12.85
CA THR A 83 1.22 -7.93 -13.57
C THR A 83 0.84 -6.80 -14.49
N GLU A 84 1.43 -5.60 -14.35
CA GLU A 84 1.13 -4.47 -15.24
C GLU A 84 1.49 -4.75 -16.70
N ALA A 85 2.38 -5.72 -16.96
CA ALA A 85 2.70 -6.17 -18.30
C ALA A 85 1.73 -7.24 -18.86
N TRP A 86 0.72 -7.66 -18.09
CA TRP A 86 -0.22 -8.72 -18.46
C TRP A 86 -1.49 -8.14 -19.09
N GLU A 87 -2.20 -8.99 -19.84
CA GLU A 87 -3.52 -8.65 -20.35
C GLU A 87 -4.56 -8.66 -19.21
N PRO A 88 -5.58 -7.80 -19.23
CA PRO A 88 -6.60 -7.73 -18.18
C PRO A 88 -7.34 -9.05 -17.88
N ASP A 89 -7.49 -9.90 -18.90
CA ASP A 89 -8.18 -11.20 -18.78
C ASP A 89 -7.22 -12.37 -18.50
N ASP A 90 -5.95 -12.09 -18.19
CA ASP A 90 -4.97 -13.13 -17.89
C ASP A 90 -5.37 -13.87 -16.60
N PRO A 91 -5.57 -15.21 -16.63
CA PRO A 91 -6.04 -15.98 -15.48
C PRO A 91 -5.10 -15.90 -14.28
N ARG A 92 -3.80 -15.61 -14.52
CA ARG A 92 -2.80 -15.46 -13.45
C ARG A 92 -3.11 -14.28 -12.53
N ILE A 93 -3.89 -13.29 -12.99
CA ILE A 93 -4.33 -12.15 -12.15
C ILE A 93 -5.26 -12.64 -11.04
N ASP A 94 -6.23 -13.51 -11.36
CA ASP A 94 -7.14 -14.05 -10.35
C ASP A 94 -6.45 -15.03 -9.39
N GLU A 95 -5.50 -15.82 -9.89
CA GLU A 95 -4.66 -16.69 -9.07
C GLU A 95 -3.83 -15.86 -8.08
N LEU A 96 -3.22 -14.77 -8.54
CA LEU A 96 -2.45 -13.88 -7.68
C LEU A 96 -3.34 -13.16 -6.67
N ALA A 97 -4.52 -12.67 -7.08
CA ALA A 97 -5.50 -12.08 -6.17
C ALA A 97 -5.93 -13.06 -5.07
N SER A 98 -6.08 -14.34 -5.42
CA SER A 98 -6.40 -15.40 -4.47
C SER A 98 -5.27 -15.62 -3.47
N ALA A 99 -4.03 -15.75 -3.97
CA ALA A 99 -2.85 -15.90 -3.12
C ALA A 99 -2.67 -14.71 -2.16
N MET A 100 -2.87 -13.47 -2.64
CA MET A 100 -2.85 -12.28 -1.79
C MET A 100 -3.93 -12.33 -0.71
N ALA A 101 -5.16 -12.69 -1.06
CA ALA A 101 -6.26 -12.79 -0.10
C ALA A 101 -6.00 -13.88 0.95
N ASP A 102 -5.57 -15.07 0.53
CA ASP A 102 -5.25 -16.19 1.42
C ASP A 102 -4.12 -15.83 2.40
N HIS A 103 -3.12 -15.08 1.93
CA HIS A 103 -2.03 -14.59 2.76
C HIS A 103 -2.51 -13.61 3.84
N TYR A 104 -3.36 -12.65 3.47
CA TYR A 104 -3.97 -11.71 4.42
C TYR A 104 -4.89 -12.40 5.43
N LEU A 105 -5.64 -13.42 5.01
CA LEU A 105 -6.53 -14.20 5.89
C LEU A 105 -5.72 -15.07 6.87
N SER A 106 -4.60 -15.62 6.42
CA SER A 106 -3.69 -16.42 7.25
C SER A 106 -2.88 -15.55 8.22
N ASN A 107 -2.69 -14.27 7.89
CA ASN A 107 -1.92 -13.32 8.68
C ASN A 107 -2.72 -12.04 8.98
N PRO A 108 -3.74 -12.07 9.86
CA PRO A 108 -4.61 -10.93 10.12
C PRO A 108 -3.88 -9.68 10.62
N ALA A 109 -2.69 -9.83 11.23
CA ALA A 109 -1.85 -8.71 11.63
C ALA A 109 -1.43 -7.82 10.44
N LEU A 110 -1.35 -8.38 9.23
CA LEU A 110 -1.03 -7.65 8.01
C LEU A 110 -2.17 -6.73 7.55
N LEU A 111 -3.39 -6.91 8.06
CA LEU A 111 -4.54 -6.04 7.76
C LEU A 111 -4.55 -4.77 8.64
N GLY A 112 -3.66 -4.69 9.63
CA GLY A 112 -3.55 -3.58 10.55
C GLY A 112 -4.25 -3.85 11.88
N ASN A 113 -4.11 -2.90 12.81
CA ASN A 113 -4.69 -3.03 14.15
C ASN A 113 -6.17 -2.59 14.16
N PRO A 114 -6.95 -2.93 15.21
CA PRO A 114 -8.36 -2.59 15.25
C PRO A 114 -8.67 -1.09 15.17
N ALA A 115 -7.75 -0.22 15.62
CA ALA A 115 -7.93 1.22 15.56
C ALA A 115 -7.73 1.75 14.13
N SER A 116 -6.69 1.28 13.43
CA SER A 116 -6.47 1.63 12.02
C SER A 116 -7.61 1.10 11.15
N LEU A 117 -8.00 -0.16 11.33
CA LEU A 117 -9.14 -0.75 10.60
C LEU A 117 -10.43 0.08 10.77
N ARG A 118 -10.71 0.55 11.99
CA ARG A 118 -11.87 1.44 12.23
C ARG A 118 -11.71 2.81 11.57
N ALA A 119 -10.53 3.42 11.63
CA ALA A 119 -10.27 4.69 10.97
C ALA A 119 -10.49 4.59 9.45
N TRP A 120 -9.96 3.54 8.83
CA TRP A 120 -10.13 3.26 7.40
C TRP A 120 -11.58 2.91 7.02
N ALA A 121 -12.31 2.19 7.87
CA ALA A 121 -13.73 1.93 7.66
C ALA A 121 -14.57 3.22 7.67
N ASN A 122 -14.23 4.17 8.53
CA ASN A 122 -14.91 5.47 8.62
C ASN A 122 -14.50 6.44 7.50
N ALA A 123 -13.33 6.23 6.89
CA ALA A 123 -12.77 7.04 5.83
C ALA A 123 -12.89 6.36 4.45
N SER A 124 -14.08 5.83 4.14
CA SER A 124 -14.28 5.02 2.93
C SER A 124 -14.07 5.79 1.62
N THR A 125 -14.33 7.10 1.60
CA THR A 125 -14.09 7.97 0.43
C THR A 125 -12.60 8.19 0.22
N GLU A 126 -11.89 8.44 1.31
CA GLU A 126 -10.45 8.67 1.36
C GLU A 126 -9.67 7.39 1.02
N TYR A 127 -10.10 6.25 1.57
CA TYR A 127 -9.57 4.93 1.25
C TYR A 127 -9.67 4.65 -0.25
N ARG A 128 -10.82 4.92 -0.86
CA ARG A 128 -11.01 4.78 -2.30
C ARG A 128 -10.06 5.68 -3.06
N LEU A 129 -9.99 6.96 -2.72
CA LEU A 129 -9.10 7.92 -3.38
C LEU A 129 -7.63 7.47 -3.32
N ILE A 130 -7.19 6.95 -2.18
CA ILE A 130 -5.82 6.43 -1.99
C ILE A 130 -5.60 5.16 -2.82
N ASN A 131 -6.56 4.25 -2.89
CA ASN A 131 -6.39 3.02 -3.69
C ASN A 131 -6.63 3.23 -5.19
N SER A 132 -7.29 4.33 -5.58
CA SER A 132 -7.63 4.63 -6.96
C SER A 132 -6.76 5.71 -7.61
N HIS A 133 -5.87 6.38 -6.86
CA HIS A 133 -5.12 7.56 -7.34
C HIS A 133 -4.27 7.33 -8.60
N ARG A 134 -3.92 6.08 -8.90
CA ARG A 134 -3.10 5.67 -10.05
C ARG A 134 -3.80 4.68 -10.98
N GLU A 135 -5.12 4.54 -10.91
CA GLU A 135 -5.86 3.59 -11.78
C GLU A 135 -5.59 3.81 -13.27
N ASP A 136 -5.48 5.07 -13.70
CA ASP A 136 -5.17 5.42 -15.09
C ASP A 136 -3.72 5.06 -15.50
N GLN A 137 -2.81 4.92 -14.53
CA GLN A 137 -1.38 4.66 -14.76
C GLN A 137 -0.99 3.19 -14.52
N ALA A 138 -1.76 2.48 -13.70
CA ALA A 138 -1.53 1.08 -13.34
C ALA A 138 -2.86 0.30 -13.27
N PRO A 139 -3.60 0.18 -14.40
CA PRO A 139 -4.92 -0.44 -14.45
C PRO A 139 -4.92 -1.91 -14.03
N ILE A 140 -3.87 -2.69 -14.31
CA ILE A 140 -3.84 -4.11 -13.89
C ILE A 140 -3.60 -4.23 -12.40
N SER A 141 -2.72 -3.40 -11.85
CA SER A 141 -2.50 -3.32 -10.39
C SER A 141 -3.78 -2.92 -9.65
N ALA A 142 -4.58 -2.02 -10.24
CA ALA A 142 -5.88 -1.65 -9.71
C ALA A 142 -6.90 -2.81 -9.76
N LEU A 143 -6.93 -3.55 -10.87
CA LEU A 143 -7.76 -4.75 -11.02
C LEU A 143 -7.39 -5.81 -9.98
N LEU A 144 -6.09 -6.09 -9.81
CA LEU A 144 -5.58 -7.02 -8.81
C LEU A 144 -6.00 -6.62 -7.39
N THR A 145 -5.91 -5.33 -7.07
CA THR A 145 -6.38 -4.79 -5.79
C THR A 145 -7.87 -5.04 -5.59
N ALA A 146 -8.70 -4.71 -6.59
CA ALA A 146 -10.15 -4.89 -6.51
C ALA A 146 -10.57 -6.36 -6.35
N LEU A 147 -9.88 -7.29 -7.03
CA LEU A 147 -10.12 -8.73 -6.91
C LEU A 147 -9.73 -9.23 -5.51
N THR A 148 -8.58 -8.80 -4.98
CA THR A 148 -8.13 -9.14 -3.63
C THR A 148 -9.11 -8.64 -2.57
N GLU A 149 -9.52 -7.38 -2.65
CA GLU A 149 -10.52 -6.78 -1.74
C GLU A 149 -11.86 -7.53 -1.80
N THR A 150 -12.27 -7.97 -2.99
CA THR A 150 -13.50 -8.76 -3.18
C THR A 150 -13.42 -10.11 -2.48
N LYS A 151 -12.29 -10.82 -2.61
CA LYS A 151 -12.08 -12.12 -1.95
C LYS A 151 -12.03 -11.97 -0.42
N LEU A 152 -11.33 -10.95 0.09
CA LEU A 152 -11.32 -10.63 1.53
C LEU A 152 -12.72 -10.34 2.08
N ARG A 153 -13.54 -9.61 1.33
CA ARG A 153 -14.93 -9.31 1.72
C ARG A 153 -15.80 -10.55 1.74
N SER A 154 -15.66 -11.44 0.76
CA SER A 154 -16.34 -12.74 0.73
C SER A 154 -15.97 -13.63 1.91
N ALA A 155 -14.76 -13.47 2.46
CA ALA A 155 -14.29 -14.14 3.67
C ALA A 155 -14.68 -13.43 4.99
N GLY A 156 -15.45 -12.33 4.93
CA GLY A 156 -15.97 -11.62 6.09
C GLY A 156 -15.05 -10.53 6.65
N VAL A 157 -13.94 -10.20 5.97
CA VAL A 157 -13.08 -9.07 6.36
C VAL A 157 -13.80 -7.75 6.01
N PRO A 158 -13.90 -6.78 6.95
CA PRO A 158 -14.60 -5.51 6.73
C PRO A 158 -13.75 -4.53 5.90
N VAL A 159 -13.42 -4.90 4.66
CA VAL A 159 -12.74 -4.03 3.70
C VAL A 159 -13.73 -2.99 3.16
N PRO A 160 -13.40 -1.68 3.18
CA PRO A 160 -14.25 -0.64 2.61
C PRO A 160 -14.63 -0.97 1.15
N ARG A 161 -15.82 -0.53 0.71
CA ARG A 161 -16.22 -0.66 -0.69
C ARG A 161 -15.70 0.55 -1.48
N ARG A 162 -15.10 0.27 -2.63
CA ARG A 162 -14.97 1.26 -3.71
C ARG A 162 -16.36 1.70 -4.15
#